data_AF-A0A6G3WJM6-F1
#
_entry.id   AF-A0A6G3WJM6-F1
#
_cell.length_a   1.000
_cell.length_b   1.000
_cell.length_c   1.000
_cell.angle_alpha   90.00
_cell.angle_beta   90.00
_cell.angle_gamma   90.00
#
_symmetry.space_group_name_H-M   'P 1'
#
loop_
_entity.id
_entity.type
_entity.pdbx_description
1 polymer ?
#
loop_
_entity_poly.entity_id
_entity_poly.type
_entity_poly.pdbx_seq_one_letter_code
_entity_poly.pdbx_strand_id
1 'polypeptide(L)' 'AGATEALGSADLDALAALDAALARELKAAGRAPWQLLGGAARDAGLVGRLLYEDAPYGVGYTVAAWS' A
#
# COMPACT_ATOMS: atom_id res chain seq x y z
N ALA A 1 6.24 3.90 9.21
CA ALA A 1 5.96 4.33 7.84
C ALA A 1 4.45 4.54 7.67
N GLY A 2 4.05 5.53 6.86
CA GLY A 2 2.65 5.66 6.42
C GLY A 2 2.27 4.59 5.40
N ALA A 3 0.98 4.34 5.18
CA ALA A 3 0.53 3.34 4.20
C ALA A 3 1.03 3.63 2.76
N THR A 4 1.03 4.90 2.35
CA THR A 4 1.58 5.35 1.07
C THR A 4 3.07 5.04 0.95
N GLU A 5 3.84 5.34 2.00
CA GLU A 5 5.28 5.10 2.05
C GLU A 5 5.60 3.61 1.96
N ALA A 6 4.87 2.77 2.70
CA ALA A 6 5.00 1.32 2.64
C ALA A 6 4.70 0.77 1.23
N LEU A 7 3.64 1.26 0.59
CA LEU A 7 3.31 0.88 -0.78
C LEU A 7 4.38 1.37 -1.78
N GLY A 8 4.87 2.59 -1.60
CA GLY A 8 5.86 3.23 -2.47
C GLY A 8 7.25 2.61 -2.39
N SER A 9 7.59 1.97 -1.28
CA SER A 9 8.88 1.30 -1.05
C SER A 9 8.82 -0.23 -1.20
N ALA A 10 7.64 -0.79 -1.47
CA ALA A 10 7.38 -2.23 -1.44
C ALA A 10 7.73 -2.88 -0.08
N ASP A 11 7.52 -2.16 1.03
CA ASP A 11 7.70 -2.67 2.38
C ASP A 11 6.58 -3.67 2.73
N LEU A 12 6.86 -4.94 2.47
CA LEU A 12 5.89 -6.03 2.64
C LEU A 12 5.49 -6.22 4.11
N ASP A 13 6.39 -5.97 5.05
CA ASP A 13 6.14 -6.13 6.48
C ASP A 13 5.24 -5.01 7.00
N ALA A 14 5.51 -3.76 6.60
CA ALA A 14 4.65 -2.63 6.94
C ALA A 14 3.25 -2.76 6.30
N LEU A 15 3.17 -3.24 5.06
CA LEU A 15 1.88 -3.52 4.42
C LEU A 15 1.12 -4.64 5.15
N ALA A 16 1.80 -5.71 5.57
CA ALA A 16 1.19 -6.80 6.33
C ALA A 16 0.66 -6.34 7.70
N ALA A 17 1.32 -5.38 8.33
CA ALA A 17 0.95 -4.83 9.62
C ALA A 17 -0.26 -3.86 9.58
N LEU A 18 -0.78 -3.51 8.39
CA LEU A 18 -1.95 -2.64 8.27
C LEU A 18 -3.19 -3.26 8.91
N ASP A 19 -3.67 -2.61 9.97
CA ASP A 19 -4.83 -3.04 10.75
C ASP A 19 -6.11 -3.04 9.91
N ALA A 20 -6.82 -4.16 9.93
CA ALA A 20 -8.00 -4.36 9.10
C ALA A 20 -9.24 -3.61 9.61
N ALA A 21 -9.36 -3.39 10.93
CA ALA A 21 -10.48 -2.66 11.51
C ALA A 21 -10.36 -1.17 11.21
N LEU A 22 -9.19 -0.59 11.46
CA LEU A 22 -8.87 0.80 11.15
C LEU A 22 -8.99 1.07 9.65
N ALA A 23 -8.49 0.18 8.79
CA ALA A 23 -8.65 0.31 7.34
C ALA A 23 -10.14 0.35 6.95
N ARG A 24 -11.00 -0.40 7.64
CA ARG A 24 -12.45 -0.37 7.40
C ARG A 24 -13.11 0.91 7.92
N GLU A 25 -12.72 1.38 9.10
CA GLU A 25 -13.19 2.65 9.68
C GLU A 25 -12.85 3.84 8.76
N LEU A 26 -11.63 3.84 8.22
CA LEU A 26 -11.14 4.86 7.28
C LEU A 26 -11.59 4.64 5.83
N LYS A 27 -12.34 3.56 5.55
CA LYS A 27 -12.79 3.17 4.19
C LYS A 27 -11.63 2.97 3.19
N ALA A 28 -10.46 2.57 3.68
CA ALA A 28 -9.27 2.27 2.89
C ALA A 28 -9.37 0.91 2.20
N ALA A 29 -10.18 0.83 1.14
CA ALA A 29 -10.43 -0.41 0.39
C ALA A 29 -9.15 -1.03 -0.22
N GLY A 30 -8.09 -0.23 -0.42
CA GLY A 30 -6.79 -0.68 -0.94
C GLY A 30 -6.06 -1.69 -0.05
N ARG A 31 -6.35 -1.76 1.26
CA ARG A 31 -5.63 -2.65 2.19
C ARG A 31 -5.66 -4.11 1.76
N ALA A 32 -6.83 -4.63 1.37
CA ALA A 32 -6.99 -6.03 0.99
C ALA A 32 -6.18 -6.41 -0.27
N PRO A 33 -6.29 -5.69 -1.42
CA PRO A 33 -5.48 -5.99 -2.59
C PRO A 33 -3.97 -5.80 -2.33
N TRP A 34 -3.55 -4.89 -1.44
CA TRP A 34 -2.13 -4.78 -1.06
C TRP A 34 -1.60 -6.01 -0.32
N GLN A 35 -2.43 -6.70 0.48
CA GLN A 35 -2.02 -7.98 1.07
C GLN A 35 -1.80 -9.06 0.00
N LEU A 36 -2.69 -9.10 -1.00
CA LEU A 36 -2.60 -10.05 -2.11
C LEU A 36 -1.34 -9.78 -2.95
N LEU A 37 -1.10 -8.51 -3.29
CA LEU A 37 0.11 -8.08 -3.99
C LEU A 37 1.35 -8.42 -3.17
N GLY A 38 1.36 -8.12 -1.86
CA GLY A 38 2.48 -8.41 -0.99
C GLY A 38 2.78 -9.90 -0.88
N GLY A 39 1.75 -10.76 -0.87
CA GLY A 39 1.93 -12.20 -0.95
C GLY A 39 2.56 -12.67 -2.27
N ALA A 40 2.17 -12.06 -3.40
CA ALA A 40 2.74 -12.36 -4.72
C ALA A 40 4.17 -11.84 -4.90
N ALA A 41 4.54 -10.77 -4.19
CA ALA A 41 5.86 -10.15 -4.26
C ALA A 41 6.89 -10.77 -3.31
N ARG A 42 6.49 -11.66 -2.40
CA ARG A 42 7.43 -12.37 -1.52
C ARG A 42 8.47 -13.11 -2.35
N ASP A 43 9.73 -12.92 -1.98
CA ASP A 43 10.91 -13.52 -2.64
C ASP A 43 11.09 -13.14 -4.12
N ALA A 44 10.26 -12.26 -4.67
CA ALA A 44 10.36 -11.80 -6.06
C ALA A 44 11.41 -10.69 -6.25
N GLY A 45 11.95 -10.12 -5.18
CA GLY A 45 12.99 -9.08 -5.23
C GLY A 45 12.53 -7.76 -5.86
N LEU A 46 11.21 -7.50 -5.89
CA LEU A 46 10.64 -6.32 -6.51
C LEU A 46 11.01 -5.05 -5.72
N VAL A 47 11.31 -3.97 -6.44
CA VAL A 47 11.56 -2.66 -5.85
C VAL A 47 10.37 -1.75 -6.10
N GLY A 48 9.88 -1.09 -5.04
CA GLY A 48 8.79 -0.14 -5.13
C GLY A 48 9.24 1.26 -5.59
N ARG A 49 8.37 1.94 -6.32
CA ARG A 49 8.45 3.38 -6.59
C ARG A 49 7.08 4.02 -6.44
N LEU A 50 6.98 5.04 -5.58
CA LEU A 50 5.81 5.93 -5.54
C LEU A 50 5.77 6.80 -6.81
N LEU A 51 4.64 6.77 -7.50
CA LEU A 51 4.39 7.56 -8.72
C LEU A 51 3.48 8.75 -8.45
N TYR A 52 2.58 8.64 -7.48
CA TYR A 52 1.64 9.70 -7.13
C TYR A 52 1.08 9.52 -5.72
N GLU A 53 0.94 10.63 -5.00
CA GLU A 53 0.22 10.75 -3.73
C GLU A 53 -0.45 12.11 -3.67
N ASP A 54 -1.77 12.13 -3.49
CA ASP A 54 -2.54 13.36 -3.28
C ASP A 54 -3.96 13.04 -2.75
N ALA A 55 -4.72 14.06 -2.36
CA ALA A 55 -6.12 13.95 -1.95
C ALA A 55 -7.01 15.09 -2.49
N PRO A 56 -7.08 15.33 -3.82
CA PRO A 56 -7.74 16.50 -4.41
C PRO A 56 -9.25 16.56 -4.14
N TYR A 57 -9.88 15.43 -3.83
CA TYR A 57 -11.31 15.31 -3.52
C TYR A 57 -11.57 14.95 -2.05
N GLY A 58 -10.59 15.13 -1.16
CA GLY A 58 -10.68 14.72 0.24
C GLY A 58 -10.62 13.20 0.46
N VAL A 59 -10.26 12.43 -0.57
CA VAL A 59 -9.98 10.99 -0.53
C VAL A 59 -8.56 10.77 -1.01
N GLY A 60 -7.80 9.93 -0.32
CA GLY A 60 -6.41 9.65 -0.68
C GLY A 60 -6.30 8.81 -1.96
N TYR A 61 -5.48 9.28 -2.89
CA TYR A 61 -5.08 8.59 -4.11
C TYR A 61 -3.59 8.29 -4.05
N THR A 62 -3.25 7.03 -4.25
CA THR A 62 -1.86 6.58 -4.20
C THR A 62 -1.59 5.64 -5.36
N VAL A 63 -0.51 5.88 -6.10
CA VAL A 63 -0.06 5.04 -7.21
C VAL A 63 1.39 4.68 -6.98
N ALA A 64 1.71 3.39 -7.01
CA ALA A 64 3.06 2.87 -6.96
C ALA A 64 3.27 1.82 -8.05
N ALA A 65 4.49 1.69 -8.55
CA ALA A 65 4.91 0.63 -9.45
C ALA A 65 6.00 -0.21 -8.79
N TRP A 66 5.90 -1.54 -8.93
CA TRP A 66 6.86 -2.51 -8.43
C TRP A 66 7.44 -3.26 -9.62
N SER A 67 8.77 -3.40 -9.67
CA SER A 67 9.51 -4.02 -10.78
C SER A 67 10.74 -4.77 -10.31
#